data_AF-A0A9E5N1T1-F1
#
_entry.id   AF-A0A9E5N1T1-F1
#
_cell.length_a   1.000
_cell.length_b   1.000
_cell.length_c   1.000
_cell.angle_alpha   90.00
_cell.angle_beta   90.00
_cell.angle_gamma   90.00
#
_symmetry.space_group_name_H-M   'P 1'
#
loop_
_entity.id
_entity.type
_entity.pdbx_description
1 polymer ?
#
loop_
_entity_poly.entity_id
_entity_poly.type
_entity_poly.pdbx_seq_one_letter_code
_entity_poly.pdbx_strand_id
1 'polypeptide(L)'
;EAAAKRFRWTERRRAASPREGVGIACGTEKGSFVAACAAVHVETDGTIKVDEVCQAYECGAIHNPANLLAQVEGCLIMGLGGALREEIHFSAGKV
;
A
#
# COMPACT_ATOMS: atom_id res chain seq x y z
N GLU A 1 15.45 0.71 0.93
CA GLU A 1 15.37 0.98 2.38
C GLU A 1 14.55 2.22 2.78
N ALA A 2 14.44 3.25 1.94
CA ALA A 2 13.79 4.52 2.30
C ALA A 2 12.37 4.36 2.90
N ALA A 3 11.50 3.57 2.26
CA ALA A 3 10.15 3.30 2.76
C ALA A 3 10.17 2.67 4.17
N ALA A 4 10.93 1.59 4.37
CA ALA A 4 11.01 0.91 5.65
C ALA A 4 11.55 1.80 6.79
N LYS A 5 12.56 2.64 6.50
CA LYS A 5 13.09 3.61 7.48
C LYS A 5 12.03 4.66 7.83
N ARG A 6 11.39 5.27 6.83
CA ARG A 6 10.40 6.34 7.02
C ARG A 6 9.14 5.84 7.73
N PHE A 7 8.76 4.59 7.45
CA PHE A 7 7.64 3.89 8.07
C PHE A 7 7.93 3.37 9.48
N ARG A 8 9.19 3.41 9.96
CA ARG A 8 9.61 2.83 11.25
C ARG A 8 9.30 1.32 11.31
N TRP A 9 9.68 0.61 10.25
CA TRP A 9 9.36 -0.80 10.05
C TRP A 9 9.75 -1.68 11.23
N THR A 10 10.98 -1.54 11.74
CA THR A 10 11.50 -2.38 12.82
C THR A 10 10.72 -2.19 14.11
N GLU A 11 10.41 -0.95 14.48
CA GLU A 11 9.67 -0.59 15.67
C GLU A 11 8.23 -1.09 15.59
N ARG A 12 7.54 -0.81 14.47
CA ARG A 12 6.15 -1.25 14.28
C ARG A 12 6.01 -2.76 14.25
N ARG A 13 6.93 -3.46 13.57
CA ARG A 13 6.90 -4.93 13.53
C ARG A 13 7.12 -5.57 14.90
N ARG A 14 7.87 -4.91 15.79
CA ARG A 14 8.07 -5.37 17.18
C ARG A 14 6.89 -5.04 18.08
N ALA A 15 6.19 -3.95 17.83
CA ALA A 15 5.08 -3.46 18.65
C ALA A 15 3.70 -4.02 18.24
N ALA A 16 3.57 -4.61 17.05
CA ALA A 16 2.29 -5.08 16.53
C ALA A 16 1.61 -6.11 17.45
N SER A 17 0.38 -5.80 17.86
CA SER A 17 -0.51 -6.71 18.58
C SER A 17 -1.17 -7.74 17.64
N PRO A 18 -1.89 -8.76 18.15
CA PRO A 18 -2.52 -9.80 17.31
C PRO A 18 -3.54 -9.30 16.28
N ARG A 19 -4.07 -8.08 16.43
CA ARG A 19 -5.03 -7.45 15.51
C ARG A 19 -4.39 -6.37 14.65
N GLU A 20 -3.10 -6.10 14.81
CA GLU A 20 -2.36 -5.14 14.00
C GLU A 20 -1.45 -5.88 13.04
N GLY A 21 -1.37 -5.37 11.81
CA GLY A 21 -0.54 -5.92 10.75
C GLY A 21 0.40 -4.87 10.19
N VAL A 22 1.63 -5.27 9.89
CA VAL A 22 2.52 -4.48 9.04
C VAL A 22 3.05 -5.32 7.89
N GLY A 23 3.00 -4.75 6.68
CA GLY A 23 3.44 -5.42 5.45
C GLY A 23 4.34 -4.51 4.62
N ILE A 24 5.21 -5.12 3.81
CA ILE A 24 6.01 -4.42 2.81
C ILE A 24 5.91 -5.15 1.48
N ALA A 25 5.69 -4.40 0.41
CA ALA A 25 5.72 -4.87 -0.96
C ALA A 25 6.73 -4.03 -1.76
N CYS A 26 7.46 -4.68 -2.67
CA CYS A 26 8.42 -4.04 -3.57
C CYS A 26 8.09 -4.42 -5.01
N GLY A 27 8.42 -3.55 -5.95
CA GLY A 27 8.16 -3.78 -7.36
C GLY A 27 9.02 -2.92 -8.27
N THR A 28 8.87 -3.16 -9.57
CA THR A 28 9.44 -2.33 -10.63
C THR A 28 8.32 -1.77 -11.49
N GLU A 29 8.51 -0.55 -11.97
CA GLU A 29 7.54 0.14 -12.84
C GLU A 29 8.30 0.91 -13.90
N LYS A 30 8.21 0.53 -15.19
CA LYS A 30 8.86 1.25 -16.31
C LYS A 30 10.35 1.56 -16.07
N GLY A 31 11.10 0.58 -15.55
CA GLY A 31 12.54 0.72 -15.25
C GLY A 31 12.85 1.44 -13.94
N SER A 32 11.83 1.82 -13.17
CA SER A 32 11.90 2.42 -11.85
C SER A 32 11.67 1.37 -10.74
N PHE A 33 11.92 1.75 -9.48
CA PHE A 33 11.74 0.88 -8.31
C PHE A 33 10.78 1.49 -7.30
N VAL A 34 9.86 0.67 -6.78
CA VAL A 34 8.89 1.06 -5.74
C VAL A 34 9.00 0.16 -4.52
N ALA A 35 8.75 0.74 -3.35
CA ALA A 35 8.53 0.00 -2.11
C ALA A 35 7.41 0.67 -1.31
N ALA A 36 6.37 -0.08 -0.94
CA ALA A 36 5.25 0.39 -0.14
C ALA A 36 5.17 -0.42 1.15
N CYS A 37 5.15 0.28 2.28
CA CYS A 37 4.83 -0.28 3.59
C CYS A 37 3.41 0.09 3.98
N ALA A 38 2.67 -0.85 4.57
CA ALA A 38 1.32 -0.62 5.07
C ALA A 38 1.21 -1.03 6.54
N ALA A 39 0.53 -0.21 7.35
CA ALA A 39 0.05 -0.56 8.69
C ALA A 39 -1.47 -0.67 8.64
N VAL A 40 -1.99 -1.72 9.26
CA VAL A 40 -3.42 -2.01 9.32
C VAL A 40 -3.81 -2.48 10.71
N HIS A 41 -5.09 -2.31 11.05
CA HIS A 41 -5.71 -3.01 12.17
C HIS A 41 -7.00 -3.71 11.74
N VAL A 42 -7.31 -4.80 12.44
CA VAL A 42 -8.49 -5.63 12.22
C VAL A 42 -9.48 -5.40 13.36
N GLU A 43 -10.61 -4.80 13.02
CA GLU A 43 -11.73 -4.54 13.92
C GLU A 43 -12.33 -5.84 14.47
N THR A 44 -13.14 -5.75 15.52
CA THR A 44 -13.76 -6.91 16.16
C THR A 44 -14.66 -7.71 15.23
N ASP A 45 -15.29 -7.04 14.27
CA ASP A 45 -16.14 -7.63 13.22
C ASP A 45 -15.35 -8.21 12.02
N GLY A 46 -14.02 -8.11 12.05
CA GLY A 46 -13.14 -8.57 10.98
C GLY A 46 -12.85 -7.52 9.90
N THR A 47 -13.41 -6.31 9.99
CA THR A 47 -13.12 -5.23 9.05
C THR A 47 -11.65 -4.81 9.14
N ILE A 48 -10.96 -4.77 7.99
CA ILE A 48 -9.60 -4.25 7.90
C ILE A 48 -9.64 -2.74 7.69
N LYS A 49 -8.90 -2.02 8.53
CA LYS A 49 -8.66 -0.58 8.43
C LYS A 49 -7.18 -0.34 8.10
N VAL A 50 -6.92 0.55 7.16
CA VAL A 50 -5.56 0.94 6.77
C VAL A 50 -5.21 2.22 7.50
N ASP A 51 -4.22 2.16 8.38
CA ASP A 51 -3.80 3.29 9.21
C ASP A 51 -2.82 4.19 8.47
N GLU A 52 -1.89 3.58 7.74
CA GLU A 52 -0.86 4.30 7.01
C GLU A 52 -0.33 3.46 5.85
N VAL A 53 -0.13 4.11 4.70
CA VAL A 53 0.72 3.61 3.63
C VAL A 53 1.89 4.58 3.45
N CYS A 54 3.12 4.04 3.46
CA CYS A 54 4.33 4.80 3.20
C CYS A 54 5.03 4.21 1.98
N GLN A 55 5.04 4.96 0.87
CA GLN A 55 5.70 4.55 -0.37
C GLN A 55 6.98 5.36 -0.61
N ALA A 56 8.04 4.67 -1.02
CA ALA A 56 9.18 5.26 -1.70
C ALA A 56 9.14 4.86 -3.18
N TYR A 57 9.35 5.83 -4.07
CA TYR A 57 9.36 5.63 -5.52
C TYR A 57 10.58 6.33 -6.11
N GLU A 58 11.53 5.55 -6.64
CA GLU A 58 12.63 6.06 -7.44
C GLU A 58 12.13 6.24 -8.86
N CYS A 59 11.82 7.46 -9.28
CA CYS A 59 11.16 7.77 -10.55
C CYS A 59 11.99 8.64 -11.49
N GLY A 60 13.29 8.81 -11.21
CA GLY A 60 14.16 9.70 -11.97
C GLY A 60 13.78 11.17 -11.80
N ALA A 61 13.91 11.95 -12.88
CA ALA A 61 13.68 13.39 -12.85
C ALA A 61 12.20 13.73 -12.67
N ILE A 62 11.87 14.39 -11.55
CA ILE A 62 10.51 14.86 -11.26
C ILE A 62 10.27 16.17 -11.99
N HIS A 63 9.45 16.14 -13.04
CA HIS A 63 9.12 17.32 -13.85
C HIS A 63 7.97 18.13 -13.24
N ASN A 64 6.97 17.44 -12.70
CA ASN A 64 5.83 18.04 -12.02
C ASN A 64 5.55 17.27 -10.71
N PRO A 65 6.01 17.79 -9.57
CA PRO A 65 5.87 17.12 -8.27
C PRO A 65 4.42 16.88 -7.86
N ALA A 66 3.52 17.84 -8.12
CA ALA A 66 2.11 17.72 -7.74
C ALA A 66 1.41 16.62 -8.55
N ASN A 67 1.67 16.55 -9.86
CA ASN A 67 1.14 15.49 -10.70
C ASN A 67 1.67 14.11 -10.30
N LEU A 68 2.99 14.00 -10.03
CA LEU A 68 3.57 12.74 -9.58
C LEU A 68 2.95 12.27 -8.26
N LEU A 69 2.77 13.17 -7.30
CA LEU A 69 2.14 12.84 -6.03
C LEU A 69 0.72 12.31 -6.24
N ALA A 70 -0.09 13.00 -7.05
CA ALA A 70 -1.45 12.57 -7.37
C ALA A 70 -1.50 11.19 -8.05
N GLN A 71 -0.54 10.87 -8.93
CA GLN A 71 -0.44 9.54 -9.54
C GLN A 71 -0.07 8.46 -8.52
N VAL A 72 0.89 8.75 -7.62
CA VAL A 72 1.27 7.82 -6.55
C VAL A 72 0.08 7.55 -5.62
N GLU A 73 -0.62 8.59 -5.17
CA GLU A 73 -1.80 8.46 -4.32
C GLU A 73 -2.93 7.71 -5.02
N GLY A 74 -3.21 8.04 -6.29
CA GLY A 74 -4.22 7.37 -7.10
C GLY A 74 -3.97 5.87 -7.23
N CYS A 75 -2.74 5.46 -7.57
CA CYS A 75 -2.37 4.06 -7.69
C CYS A 75 -2.47 3.31 -6.34
N LEU A 76 -2.08 3.95 -5.23
CA LEU A 76 -2.24 3.37 -3.89
C LEU A 76 -3.71 3.13 -3.56
N ILE A 77 -4.59 4.10 -3.82
CA ILE A 77 -6.04 3.95 -3.58
C ILE A 77 -6.64 2.87 -4.48
N MET A 78 -6.28 2.82 -5.76
CA MET A 78 -6.72 1.75 -6.67
C MET A 78 -6.28 0.37 -6.19
N GLY A 79 -5.01 0.23 -5.76
CA GLY A 79 -4.50 -1.02 -5.22
C GLY A 79 -5.22 -1.45 -3.94
N LEU A 80 -5.54 -0.50 -3.06
CA LEU A 80 -6.33 -0.76 -1.86
C LEU A 80 -7.78 -1.15 -2.18
N GLY A 81 -8.38 -0.56 -3.21
CA GLY A 81 -9.69 -0.93 -3.74
C GLY A 81 -9.72 -2.40 -4.13
N GLY A 82 -8.83 -2.80 -5.03
CA GLY A 82 -8.67 -4.20 -5.46
C GLY A 82 -8.35 -5.17 -4.32
N ALA A 83 -7.58 -4.74 -3.32
CA ALA A 83 -7.17 -5.61 -2.21
C ALA A 83 -8.25 -5.80 -1.13
N LEU A 84 -9.10 -4.80 -0.89
CA LEU A 84 -9.94 -4.76 0.32
C LEU A 84 -11.44 -4.50 0.07
N ARG A 85 -11.84 -4.15 -1.16
CA ARG A 85 -13.19 -3.63 -1.44
C ARG A 85 -13.81 -4.19 -2.70
N GLU A 86 -13.04 -4.32 -3.77
CA GLU A 86 -13.56 -4.69 -5.08
C GLU A 86 -13.65 -6.21 -5.21
N GLU A 87 -14.81 -6.68 -5.64
CA GLU A 87 -15.08 -8.09 -5.94
C GLU A 87 -15.82 -8.16 -7.28
N ILE A 88 -15.44 -9.13 -8.11
CA ILE A 88 -16.15 -9.43 -9.35
C ILE A 88 -16.87 -10.77 -9.16
N HIS A 89 -18.20 -10.74 -9.18
CA HIS A 89 -19.01 -11.94 -9.09
C HIS A 89 -19.15 -12.57 -10.47
N PHE A 90 -19.04 -13.90 -10.53
CA PHE A 90 -19.27 -14.65 -11.76
C PHE A 90 -20.44 -15.62 -11.57
N SER A 91 -21.32 -15.71 -12.56
CA SER A 91 -22.41 -16.68 -12.60
C SER A 91 -22.56 -17.26 -14.00
N ALA A 92 -22.53 -18.60 -14.11
CA ALA A 92 -22.66 -19.34 -15.37
C ALA A 92 -21.72 -18.84 -16.50
N GLY A 93 -20.48 -18.50 -16.16
CA GLY A 93 -19.48 -18.02 -17.12
C GLY A 93 -19.65 -16.57 -17.57
N LYS A 94 -20.50 -15.79 -16.88
CA LYS A 94 -20.69 -14.36 -17.09
C LYS A 94 -20.29 -13.60 -15.83
N VAL A 95 -19.82 -12.37 -16.03
CA VAL A 95 -19.70 -11.34 -14.98
C VAL A 95 -21.06 -10.69 -14.80
#